data_AF-A0A975KSH0-F1
#
_entry.id   AF-A0A975KSH0-F1
#
_cell.length_a   1.000
_cell.length_b   1.000
_cell.length_c   1.000
_cell.angle_alpha   90.00
_cell.angle_beta   90.00
_cell.angle_gamma   90.00
#
_symmetry.space_group_name_H-M   'P 1'
#
loop_
_entity.id
_entity.type
_entity.pdbx_description
1 polymer ?
#
loop_
_entity_poly.entity_id
_entity_poly.type
_entity_poly.pdbx_seq_one_letter_code
_entity_poly.pdbx_strand_id
1 'polypeptide(L)'
;MSTNIISVEFLTGLPLAVVTTLLLFFIMWRIGKKRHWFDERFRTVHGRAMSISWLATTVGILVVWMIIILIEGPGLAFWLITGLWVFHMTTFGIASMIANRKN
;
A
#
# COMPACT_ATOMS: atom_id res chain seq x y z
N MET A 1 35.03 7.04 19.30
CA MET A 1 33.76 7.64 19.75
C MET A 1 32.84 7.67 18.55
N SER A 2 31.88 6.74 18.51
CA SER A 2 30.99 6.55 17.35
C SER A 2 30.06 7.76 17.23
N THR A 3 30.27 8.57 16.20
CA THR A 3 29.35 9.66 15.87
C THR A 3 28.15 9.06 15.16
N ASN A 4 27.00 9.05 15.84
CA ASN A 4 25.69 8.81 15.25
C ASN A 4 25.44 9.87 14.18
N ILE A 5 25.77 9.58 12.93
CA ILE A 5 25.27 10.35 11.80
C ILE A 5 23.92 9.74 11.45
N ILE A 6 22.84 10.45 11.72
CA ILE A 6 21.56 10.17 11.06
C ILE A 6 21.86 10.32 9.57
N SER A 7 21.90 9.20 8.83
CA SER A 7 22.24 9.20 7.41
C SER A 7 21.27 10.13 6.67
N VAL A 8 21.77 10.89 5.70
CA VAL A 8 20.98 11.85 4.91
C VAL A 8 19.75 11.16 4.28
N GLU A 9 19.88 9.87 3.98
CA GLU A 9 18.82 8.97 3.53
C GLU A 9 17.65 8.87 4.52
N PHE A 10 17.93 8.75 5.82
CA PHE A 10 16.90 8.70 6.86
C PHE A 10 16.22 10.05 7.05
N LEU A 11 16.99 11.15 6.95
CA LEU A 11 16.50 12.52 7.09
C LEU A 11 15.65 12.97 5.89
N THR A 12 15.90 12.44 4.70
CA THR A 12 15.16 12.77 3.47
C THR A 12 13.99 11.83 3.21
N GLY A 13 14.11 10.55 3.60
CA GLY A 13 13.09 9.53 3.40
C GLY A 13 11.79 9.81 4.15
N LEU A 14 11.87 10.22 5.43
CA LEU A 14 10.67 10.52 6.23
C LEU A 14 9.87 11.72 5.70
N PRO A 15 10.48 12.89 5.41
CA PRO A 15 9.75 14.01 4.80
C PRO A 15 9.15 13.66 3.44
N LEU A 16 9.88 12.93 2.58
CA LEU A 16 9.36 12.50 1.28
C LEU A 16 8.15 11.58 1.41
N ALA A 17 8.18 10.62 2.34
CA ALA A 17 7.06 9.74 2.62
C ALA A 17 5.82 10.53 3.09
N VAL A 18 6.02 11.50 3.99
CA VAL A 18 4.94 12.36 4.50
C VAL A 18 4.33 13.21 3.39
N VAL A 19 5.16 13.88 2.57
CA VAL A 19 4.67 14.73 1.46
C VAL A 19 3.91 13.90 0.43
N THR A 20 4.43 12.73 0.06
CA THR A 20 3.78 11.85 -0.92
C THR A 20 2.44 11.34 -0.39
N THR A 21 2.38 10.97 0.90
CA THR A 21 1.14 10.53 1.56
C THR A 21 0.11 11.67 1.61
N LEU A 22 0.53 12.88 1.95
CA LEU A 22 -0.36 14.05 1.98
C LEU A 22 -0.90 14.40 0.60
N LEU A 23 -0.07 14.28 -0.44
CA LEU A 23 -0.48 14.52 -1.83
C LEU A 23 -1.54 13.51 -2.28
N LEU A 24 -1.31 12.23 -2.03
CA LEU A 24 -2.26 11.15 -2.34
C LEU A 24 -3.57 11.32 -1.55
N PHE A 25 -3.48 11.64 -0.27
CA PHE A 25 -4.64 11.93 0.57
C PHE A 25 -5.44 13.11 0.02
N PHE A 26 -4.79 14.20 -0.38
CA PHE A 26 -5.47 15.37 -0.93
C PHE A 26 -6.17 15.08 -2.27
N ILE A 27 -5.55 14.26 -3.13
CA ILE A 27 -6.15 13.80 -4.39
C ILE A 27 -7.39 12.93 -4.10
N MET A 28 -7.29 11.97 -3.18
CA MET A 28 -8.42 11.13 -2.77
C MET A 28 -9.56 11.96 -2.18
N TRP A 29 -9.24 12.95 -1.34
CA TRP A 29 -10.21 13.87 -0.74
C TRP A 29 -10.95 14.68 -1.80
N ARG A 30 -10.24 15.22 -2.79
CA ARG A 30 -10.82 15.97 -3.92
C ARG A 30 -11.73 15.11 -4.79
N ILE A 31 -11.33 13.88 -5.08
CA ILE A 31 -12.11 12.94 -5.91
C ILE A 31 -13.35 12.47 -5.14
N GLY A 32 -13.20 12.18 -3.85
CA GLY A 32 -14.29 11.80 -2.95
C GLY A 32 -15.39 12.84 -2.93
N LYS A 33 -15.05 14.13 -2.81
CA LYS A 33 -16.04 15.21 -2.75
C LYS A 33 -16.87 15.40 -4.04
N LYS A 34 -16.39 14.91 -5.20
CA LYS A 34 -17.05 15.09 -6.51
C LYS A 34 -18.04 13.99 -6.90
N ARG A 35 -17.97 12.81 -6.27
CA ARG A 35 -18.88 11.70 -6.55
C ARG A 35 -19.88 11.65 -5.40
N HIS A 36 -21.16 11.94 -5.62
CA HIS A 36 -22.18 11.86 -4.57
C HIS A 36 -22.23 10.43 -3.98
N TRP A 37 -21.91 10.27 -2.69
CA TRP A 37 -21.60 8.98 -2.03
C TRP A 37 -22.77 8.00 -1.82
N PHE A 38 -23.98 8.31 -2.28
CA PHE A 38 -25.20 7.65 -1.78
C PHE A 38 -26.16 7.09 -2.85
N ASP A 39 -25.70 6.87 -4.09
CA ASP A 39 -26.47 6.08 -5.07
C ASP A 39 -26.10 4.59 -4.98
N GLU A 40 -27.02 3.69 -5.35
CA GLU A 40 -26.80 2.22 -5.34
C GLU A 40 -25.56 1.77 -6.14
N ARG A 41 -25.11 2.59 -7.10
CA ARG A 41 -23.83 2.45 -7.82
C ARG A 41 -22.59 2.50 -6.92
N PHE A 42 -22.73 3.00 -5.69
CA PHE A 42 -21.63 3.05 -4.71
C PHE A 42 -21.17 1.65 -4.32
N ARG A 43 -22.07 0.67 -4.15
CA ARG A 43 -21.67 -0.71 -3.77
C ARG A 43 -20.83 -1.38 -4.87
N THR A 44 -21.20 -1.21 -6.13
CA THR A 44 -20.48 -1.82 -7.25
C THR A 44 -19.17 -1.09 -7.56
N VAL A 45 -19.15 0.24 -7.48
CA VAL A 45 -17.94 1.05 -7.68
C VAL A 45 -16.98 0.87 -6.51
N HIS A 46 -17.46 0.79 -5.27
CA HIS A 46 -16.62 0.58 -4.08
C HIS A 46 -15.98 -0.81 -4.08
N GLY A 47 -16.72 -1.86 -4.45
CA GLY A 47 -16.15 -3.21 -4.62
C GLY A 47 -15.05 -3.25 -5.69
N ARG A 48 -15.27 -2.59 -6.83
CA ARG A 48 -14.23 -2.46 -7.87
C ARG A 48 -13.05 -1.60 -7.41
N ALA A 49 -13.30 -0.52 -6.68
CA ALA A 49 -12.25 0.35 -6.15
C ALA A 49 -11.38 -0.38 -5.11
N MET A 50 -11.96 -1.22 -4.25
CA MET A 50 -11.24 -2.08 -3.32
C MET A 50 -10.35 -3.07 -4.08
N SER A 51 -10.86 -3.72 -5.12
CA SER A 51 -10.06 -4.63 -5.97
C SER A 51 -8.92 -3.90 -6.71
N ILE A 52 -9.17 -2.71 -7.27
CA ILE A 52 -8.14 -1.91 -7.93
C ILE A 52 -7.07 -1.44 -6.95
N SER A 53 -7.48 -1.00 -5.74
CA SER A 53 -6.56 -0.63 -4.66
C SER A 53 -5.68 -1.81 -4.25
N TRP A 54 -6.28 -3.01 -4.21
CA TRP A 54 -5.57 -4.24 -3.88
C TRP A 54 -4.55 -4.64 -4.96
N LEU A 55 -4.90 -4.49 -6.24
CA LEU A 55 -3.95 -4.67 -7.34
C LEU A 55 -2.81 -3.63 -7.28
N ALA A 56 -3.13 -2.37 -7.01
CA ALA A 56 -2.13 -1.31 -6.88
C ALA A 56 -1.14 -1.57 -5.73
N THR A 57 -1.65 -2.02 -4.57
CA THR A 57 -0.81 -2.39 -3.42
C THR A 57 0.02 -3.64 -3.68
N THR A 58 -0.53 -4.64 -4.38
CA THR A 58 0.21 -5.82 -4.85
C THR A 58 1.39 -5.42 -5.75
N VAL A 59 1.14 -4.59 -6.77
CA VAL A 59 2.20 -4.09 -7.67
C VAL A 59 3.24 -3.28 -6.89
N GLY A 60 2.80 -2.42 -5.97
CA GLY A 60 3.69 -1.63 -5.12
C GLY A 60 4.62 -2.50 -4.27
N ILE A 61 4.08 -3.53 -3.60
CA ILE A 61 4.90 -4.45 -2.79
C ILE A 61 5.90 -5.21 -3.67
N LEU A 62 5.51 -5.67 -4.87
CA LEU A 62 6.42 -6.35 -5.80
C LEU A 62 7.57 -5.47 -6.26
N VAL A 63 7.31 -4.20 -6.58
CA VAL A 63 8.36 -3.24 -6.98
C VAL A 63 9.35 -3.03 -5.84
N VAL A 64 8.85 -2.81 -4.62
CA VAL A 64 9.72 -2.64 -3.44
C VAL A 64 10.53 -3.91 -3.17
N TRP A 65 9.90 -5.08 -3.28
CA TRP A 65 10.58 -6.36 -3.09
C TRP A 65 11.70 -6.57 -4.10
N MET A 66 11.48 -6.24 -5.38
CA MET A 66 12.51 -6.28 -6.43
C MET A 66 13.67 -5.33 -6.12
N ILE A 67 13.39 -4.10 -5.68
CA ILE A 67 14.43 -3.12 -5.32
C ILE A 67 15.30 -3.65 -4.17
N ILE A 68 14.69 -4.24 -3.13
CA ILE A 68 15.42 -4.79 -1.99
C ILE A 68 16.36 -5.92 -2.43
N ILE A 69 15.88 -6.84 -3.27
CA ILE A 69 16.70 -7.95 -3.78
C ILE A 69 17.91 -7.43 -4.56
N LEU A 70 17.73 -6.38 -5.37
CA LEU A 70 18.79 -5.83 -6.22
C LEU A 70 19.82 -4.99 -5.46
N ILE A 71 19.44 -4.30 -4.39
CA ILE A 71 20.31 -3.38 -3.66
C ILE A 71 20.96 -4.04 -2.44
N GLU A 72 20.15 -4.66 -1.57
CA GLU A 72 20.58 -5.14 -0.26
C GLU A 72 20.77 -6.67 -0.24
N GLY A 73 20.10 -7.39 -1.14
CA GLY A 73 20.07 -8.85 -1.16
C GLY A 73 19.16 -9.43 -0.07
N PRO A 74 19.26 -10.74 0.24
CA PRO A 74 18.41 -11.39 1.24
C PRO A 74 18.83 -11.00 2.68
N GLY A 75 18.43 -9.80 3.09
CA GLY A 75 18.58 -9.26 4.45
C GLY A 75 17.28 -9.21 5.24
N LEU A 76 17.26 -8.42 6.32
CA LEU A 76 16.07 -8.27 7.18
C LEU A 76 14.89 -7.63 6.43
N ALA A 77 15.15 -6.61 5.59
CA ALA A 77 14.12 -5.94 4.79
C ALA A 77 13.41 -6.91 3.83
N PHE A 78 14.15 -7.86 3.26
CA PHE A 78 13.58 -8.90 2.39
C PHE A 78 12.57 -9.76 3.14
N TRP A 79 12.91 -10.23 4.34
CA TRP A 79 12.00 -11.05 5.16
C TRP A 79 10.79 -10.26 5.65
N LEU A 80 10.96 -8.98 5.99
CA LEU A 80 9.85 -8.11 6.38
C LEU A 80 8.86 -7.89 5.23
N ILE A 81 9.34 -7.55 4.04
CA ILE A 81 8.45 -7.39 2.87
C ILE A 81 7.80 -8.72 2.48
N THR A 82 8.53 -9.83 2.59
CA THR A 82 7.98 -11.17 2.31
C THR A 82 6.85 -11.51 3.30
N GLY A 83 7.04 -11.23 4.60
CA GLY A 83 5.99 -11.38 5.60
C GLY A 83 4.79 -10.47 5.33
N LEU A 84 5.02 -9.22 4.95
CA LEU A 84 3.97 -8.28 4.57
C LEU A 84 3.21 -8.77 3.33
N TRP A 85 3.91 -9.35 2.35
CA TRP A 85 3.30 -9.92 1.15
C TRP A 85 2.38 -11.10 1.47
N VAL A 86 2.83 -12.02 2.31
CA VAL A 86 2.01 -13.16 2.77
C VAL A 86 0.79 -12.67 3.55
N PHE A 87 0.98 -11.71 4.47
CA PHE A 87 -0.13 -11.10 5.19
C PHE A 87 -1.12 -10.41 4.23
N HIS A 88 -0.62 -9.65 3.26
CA HIS A 88 -1.45 -9.02 2.24
C HIS A 88 -2.30 -10.07 1.51
N MET A 89 -1.66 -11.09 0.92
CA MET A 89 -2.33 -12.17 0.18
C MET A 89 -3.36 -12.93 1.02
N THR A 90 -3.06 -13.22 2.29
CA THR A 90 -3.99 -13.92 3.20
C THR A 90 -5.21 -13.08 3.54
N THR A 91 -5.06 -11.77 3.77
CA THR A 91 -6.21 -10.88 4.01
C THR A 91 -7.18 -10.84 2.83
N PHE A 92 -6.68 -10.91 1.60
CA PHE A 92 -7.53 -11.00 0.41
C PHE A 92 -8.20 -12.36 0.24
N GLY A 93 -7.48 -13.45 0.52
CA GLY A 93 -8.08 -14.77 0.59
C GLY A 93 -9.27 -14.82 1.56
N ILE A 94 -9.10 -14.25 2.76
CA ILE A 94 -10.17 -14.18 3.77
C ILE A 94 -11.30 -13.24 3.31
N ALA A 95 -10.97 -12.04 2.83
CA ALA A 95 -11.97 -11.07 2.38
C ALA A 95 -12.81 -11.58 1.20
N SER A 96 -12.18 -12.25 0.24
CA SER A 96 -12.86 -12.86 -0.90
C SER A 96 -13.75 -14.04 -0.47
N MET A 97 -13.30 -14.87 0.48
CA MET A 97 -14.11 -15.96 1.03
C MET A 97 -15.36 -15.45 1.76
N ILE A 98 -15.23 -14.39 2.55
CA ILE A 98 -16.37 -13.76 3.25
C ILE A 98 -17.34 -13.13 2.25
N ALA A 99 -16.83 -12.42 1.23
CA ALA A 99 -17.65 -11.82 0.19
C ALA A 99 -18.41 -12.88 -0.62
N ASN A 100 -17.77 -14.02 -0.91
CA ASN A 100 -18.39 -15.11 -1.66
C ASN A 100 -19.49 -15.83 -0.87
N ARG A 101 -19.40 -15.90 0.46
CA ARG A 101 -20.46 -16.48 1.32
C ARG A 101 -21.72 -15.61 1.43
N LYS A 102 -21.66 -14.34 1.00
CA LYS A 102 -22.79 -13.39 1.05
C LYS A 102 -23.53 -13.25 -0.30
N ASN A 103 -23.00 -13.84 -1.37
CA ASN A 103 -23.70 -14.03 -2.65
C ASN A 103 -24.43 -15.38 -2.66
#